data_AF-A0A7X7BB90-F1
#
_entry.id   AF-A0A7X7BB90-F1
#
_cell.length_a   1.000
_cell.length_b   1.000
_cell.length_c   1.000
_cell.angle_alpha   90.00
_cell.angle_beta   90.00
_cell.angle_gamma   90.00
#
_symmetry.space_group_name_H-M   'P 1'
#
loop_
_entity.id
_entity.type
_entity.pdbx_description
1 polymer ?
#
loop_
_entity_poly.entity_id
_entity_poly.type
_entity_poly.pdbx_seq_one_letter_code
_entity_poly.pdbx_strand_id
1 'polypeptide(L)'
;MKASLQATRPAALLLCLGLLALAPGRAAALGSRFIGITTSGYAGSAPLTNFPLLVRLSTAITGFNYTLCQTNGADLVFQDADENVLPHEIDTWNTNGTSLVWVCVPAVTNKTRVRLIFGDPGMVAPAFTTNGAVWADGYRAVWHMDDGTG
;
A
#
# COMPACT_ATOMS: atom_id res chain seq x y z
N MET A 1 -15.62 36.93 -49.21
CA MET A 1 -14.92 35.66 -48.94
C MET A 1 -13.66 35.97 -48.13
N LYS A 2 -13.48 35.22 -47.04
CA LYS A 2 -12.43 35.21 -45.99
C LYS A 2 -11.20 36.14 -46.11
N ALA A 3 -10.96 36.84 -44.99
CA ALA A 3 -9.74 37.55 -44.62
C ALA A 3 -8.53 36.61 -44.44
N SER A 4 -7.32 37.15 -44.66
CA SER A 4 -6.06 36.57 -44.17
C SER A 4 -5.32 37.65 -43.39
N LEU A 5 -5.33 37.53 -42.06
CA LEU A 5 -4.54 38.36 -41.14
C LEU A 5 -3.15 37.75 -40.93
N GLN A 6 -2.15 38.64 -40.88
CA GLN A 6 -0.77 38.40 -40.48
C GLN A 6 -0.67 37.82 -39.05
N ALA A 7 0.39 37.06 -38.77
CA ALA A 7 1.31 37.30 -37.65
C ALA A 7 2.35 36.17 -37.53
N THR A 8 3.60 36.50 -37.84
CA THR A 8 4.79 35.76 -37.44
C THR A 8 4.88 35.74 -35.91
N ARG A 9 4.98 34.57 -35.28
CA ARG A 9 5.34 34.45 -33.86
C ARG A 9 6.52 33.47 -33.71
N PRO A 10 7.60 33.86 -33.00
CA PRO A 10 8.82 33.08 -32.90
C PRO A 10 8.65 31.86 -31.99
N ALA A 11 9.51 30.87 -32.23
CA ALA A 11 9.60 29.60 -31.54
C ALA A 11 9.59 29.75 -30.00
N ALA A 12 8.48 29.33 -29.37
CA ALA A 12 8.45 29.04 -27.96
C ALA A 12 9.02 27.63 -27.77
N LEU A 13 10.23 27.58 -27.21
CA LEU A 13 10.89 26.38 -26.71
C LEU A 13 10.00 25.75 -25.63
N LEU A 14 9.11 24.82 -26.01
CA LEU A 14 8.48 23.93 -25.05
C LEU A 14 9.53 22.90 -24.62
N LEU A 15 10.18 23.17 -23.49
CA LEU A 15 10.69 22.12 -22.62
C LEU A 15 9.47 21.35 -22.09
N CYS A 16 8.92 20.46 -22.92
CA CYS A 16 8.11 19.36 -22.45
C CYS A 16 9.06 18.39 -21.74
N LEU A 17 9.50 18.75 -20.53
CA LEU A 17 9.82 17.76 -19.52
C LEU A 17 8.48 17.09 -19.21
N GLY A 18 8.13 16.10 -20.05
CA GLY A 18 6.95 15.28 -19.85
C GLY A 18 7.12 14.62 -18.51
N LEU A 19 6.50 15.24 -17.50
CA LEU A 19 6.17 14.64 -16.24
C LEU A 19 5.42 13.35 -16.60
N LEU A 20 6.16 12.24 -16.60
CA LEU A 20 5.57 10.93 -16.62
C LEU A 20 4.82 10.86 -15.30
N ALA A 21 3.54 11.24 -15.33
CA ALA A 21 2.61 10.87 -14.29
C ALA A 21 2.65 9.35 -14.24
N LEU A 22 3.45 8.84 -13.32
CA LEU A 22 3.42 7.46 -12.93
C LEU A 22 1.99 7.23 -12.46
N ALA A 23 1.24 6.40 -13.18
CA ALA A 23 0.10 5.75 -12.58
C ALA A 23 0.55 5.19 -11.22
N PRO A 24 -0.28 5.19 -10.16
CA PRO A 24 0.09 4.71 -8.83
C PRO A 24 0.26 3.18 -8.81
N GLY A 25 1.27 2.71 -9.54
CA GLY A 25 1.49 1.33 -9.90
C GLY A 25 2.43 1.26 -11.10
N ARG A 26 3.73 1.45 -10.87
CA ARG A 26 4.79 0.79 -11.66
C ARG A 26 6.18 1.05 -11.08
N ALA A 27 6.87 -0.06 -10.81
CA ALA A 27 8.23 -0.22 -10.29
C ALA A 27 8.44 0.37 -8.90
N ALA A 28 8.57 -0.50 -7.90
CA ALA A 28 9.28 -0.16 -6.67
C ALA A 28 10.63 0.47 -7.07
N ALA A 29 10.97 1.64 -6.53
CA ALA A 29 12.20 2.33 -6.91
C ALA A 29 13.44 1.42 -6.77
N LEU A 30 14.52 1.79 -7.47
CA LEU A 30 15.83 1.18 -7.26
C LEU A 30 16.20 1.32 -5.77
N GLY A 31 16.27 0.19 -5.08
CA GLY A 31 16.57 0.16 -3.64
C GLY A 31 15.38 -0.11 -2.72
N SER A 32 14.17 -0.31 -3.23
CA SER A 32 13.07 -0.85 -2.42
C SER A 32 13.39 -2.25 -1.88
N ARG A 33 12.73 -2.61 -0.79
CA ARG A 33 12.79 -3.91 -0.12
C ARG A 33 11.46 -4.61 -0.25
N PHE A 34 11.52 -5.94 -0.23
CA PHE A 34 10.36 -6.80 -0.33
C PHE A 34 10.37 -7.84 0.77
N ILE A 35 9.21 -8.05 1.37
CA ILE A 35 8.98 -9.12 2.36
C ILE A 35 7.76 -9.92 1.91
N GLY A 36 7.93 -11.24 1.81
CA GLY A 36 6.84 -12.15 1.60
C GLY A 36 6.11 -12.44 2.91
N ILE A 37 4.81 -12.22 2.93
CA ILE A 37 3.91 -12.56 4.03
C ILE A 37 3.07 -13.75 3.56
N THR A 38 3.06 -14.82 4.34
CA THR A 38 2.20 -15.99 4.06
C THR A 38 1.26 -16.17 5.23
N THR A 39 -0.05 -16.19 4.94
CA THR A 39 -1.05 -16.46 5.98
C THR A 39 -0.87 -17.87 6.52
N SER A 40 -1.04 -18.02 7.84
CA SER A 40 -1.07 -19.30 8.52
C SER A 40 -2.28 -19.35 9.45
N GLY A 41 -2.73 -20.56 9.80
CA GLY A 41 -3.82 -20.75 10.77
C GLY A 41 -5.25 -20.70 10.22
N TYR A 42 -5.47 -20.28 8.96
CA TYR A 42 -6.79 -20.42 8.35
C TYR A 42 -7.06 -21.87 7.92
N ALA A 43 -8.01 -22.53 8.60
CA ALA A 43 -8.39 -23.93 8.37
C ALA A 43 -9.79 -24.10 7.75
N GLY A 44 -10.41 -23.00 7.29
CA GLY A 44 -11.71 -23.05 6.62
C GLY A 44 -11.65 -23.75 5.26
N SER A 45 -12.79 -24.29 4.83
CA SER A 45 -12.93 -25.02 3.56
C SER A 45 -13.28 -24.13 2.36
N ALA A 46 -13.60 -22.86 2.59
CA ALA A 46 -13.94 -21.86 1.58
C ALA A 46 -13.06 -20.62 1.74
N PRO A 47 -12.78 -19.84 0.69
CA PRO A 47 -12.04 -18.58 0.83
C PRO A 47 -12.84 -17.53 1.61
N LEU A 48 -12.15 -16.71 2.41
CA LEU A 48 -12.71 -15.45 2.91
C LEU A 48 -12.52 -14.37 1.84
N THR A 49 -13.59 -13.73 1.40
CA THR A 49 -13.54 -12.71 0.35
C THR A 49 -13.41 -11.31 0.94
N ASN A 50 -12.63 -10.44 0.29
CA ASN A 50 -12.39 -9.04 0.67
C ASN A 50 -12.07 -8.86 2.17
N PHE A 51 -11.28 -9.77 2.73
CA PHE A 51 -11.07 -9.90 4.16
C PHE A 51 -10.01 -8.91 4.66
N PRO A 52 -10.29 -8.07 5.69
CA PRO A 52 -9.28 -7.24 6.35
C PRO A 52 -8.32 -8.10 7.17
N LEU A 53 -7.16 -8.38 6.60
CA LEU A 53 -6.09 -9.12 7.24
C LEU A 53 -5.20 -8.18 8.07
N LEU A 54 -5.05 -8.47 9.37
CA LEU A 54 -4.10 -7.74 10.21
C LEU A 54 -2.67 -8.20 9.95
N VAL A 55 -1.82 -7.29 9.48
CA VAL A 55 -0.38 -7.46 9.36
C VAL A 55 0.30 -6.76 10.53
N ARG A 56 1.14 -7.52 11.25
CA ARG A 56 1.96 -7.02 12.37
C ARG A 56 3.39 -6.83 11.89
N LEU A 57 3.89 -5.60 11.92
CA LEU A 57 5.25 -5.27 11.51
C LEU A 57 6.11 -4.98 12.73
N SER A 58 7.31 -5.57 12.77
CA SER A 58 8.31 -5.30 13.79
C SER A 58 9.70 -5.72 13.30
N THR A 59 10.75 -5.26 13.99
CA THR A 59 12.14 -5.62 13.68
C THR A 59 12.47 -7.10 13.98
N ALA A 60 11.53 -7.86 14.54
CA ALA A 60 11.65 -9.32 14.64
C ALA A 60 11.48 -10.01 13.28
N ILE A 61 10.92 -9.33 12.28
CA ILE A 61 10.83 -9.82 10.91
C ILE A 61 12.18 -9.61 10.23
N THR A 62 12.85 -10.69 9.85
CA THR A 62 14.12 -10.64 9.12
C THR A 62 13.98 -9.78 7.86
N GLY A 63 14.82 -8.75 7.75
CA GLY A 63 14.86 -7.84 6.61
C GLY A 63 13.93 -6.62 6.74
N PHE A 64 13.04 -6.57 7.73
CA PHE A 64 12.25 -5.36 8.01
C PHE A 64 13.01 -4.40 8.91
N ASN A 65 13.04 -3.12 8.54
CA ASN A 65 13.64 -2.07 9.35
C ASN A 65 12.88 -0.76 9.17
N TYR A 66 12.43 -0.18 10.29
CA TYR A 66 11.73 1.10 10.31
C TYR A 66 12.56 2.26 9.77
N THR A 67 13.90 2.22 9.86
CA THR A 67 14.77 3.28 9.33
C THR A 67 14.77 3.37 7.81
N LEU A 68 14.27 2.34 7.14
CA LEU A 68 14.11 2.32 5.69
C LEU A 68 12.75 2.86 5.25
N CYS A 69 11.76 2.91 6.16
CA CYS A 69 10.42 3.38 5.84
C CYS A 69 10.37 4.91 5.87
N GLN A 70 9.44 5.49 5.11
CA GLN A 70 9.11 6.91 5.23
C GLN A 70 8.43 7.20 6.59
N THR A 71 8.32 8.50 6.91
CA THR A 71 7.57 8.97 8.07
C THR A 71 6.16 8.36 8.07
N ASN A 72 5.77 7.79 9.22
CA ASN A 72 4.49 7.13 9.42
C ASN A 72 4.20 5.95 8.45
N GLY A 73 5.22 5.36 7.82
CA GLY A 73 5.04 4.25 6.88
C GLY A 73 4.34 4.66 5.58
N ALA A 74 4.46 5.92 5.16
CA ALA A 74 3.78 6.44 3.95
C ALA A 74 4.19 5.73 2.64
N ASP A 75 5.29 4.99 2.63
CA ASP A 75 5.80 4.23 1.51
C ASP A 75 5.40 2.75 1.49
N LEU A 76 4.65 2.27 2.49
CA LEU A 76 4.21 0.89 2.52
C LEU A 76 3.27 0.60 1.34
N VAL A 77 3.54 -0.50 0.63
CA VAL A 77 2.65 -1.00 -0.42
C VAL A 77 2.48 -2.50 -0.23
N PHE A 78 1.23 -2.95 -0.24
CA PHE A 78 0.90 -4.37 -0.20
C PHE A 78 0.42 -4.82 -1.57
N GLN A 79 0.87 -5.99 -2.00
CA GLN A 79 0.48 -6.61 -3.26
C GLN A 79 0.05 -8.07 -3.07
N ASP A 80 -0.86 -8.54 -3.91
CA ASP A 80 -1.15 -9.96 -4.05
C ASP A 80 -0.10 -10.68 -4.91
N ALA A 81 -0.36 -11.96 -5.23
CA ALA A 81 0.52 -12.78 -6.06
C ALA A 81 0.60 -12.30 -7.52
N ASP A 82 -0.41 -11.58 -7.99
CA ASP A 82 -0.52 -11.03 -9.35
C ASP A 82 -0.03 -9.57 -9.41
N GLU A 83 0.61 -9.09 -8.33
CA GLU A 83 1.17 -7.74 -8.17
C GLU A 83 0.11 -6.62 -8.13
N ASN A 84 -1.16 -6.96 -7.93
CA ASN A 84 -2.20 -5.96 -7.73
C ASN A 84 -2.02 -5.29 -6.37
N VAL A 85 -2.10 -3.96 -6.34
CA VAL A 85 -2.01 -3.19 -5.10
C VAL A 85 -3.27 -3.42 -4.26
N LEU A 86 -3.06 -3.78 -3.00
CA LEU A 86 -4.11 -4.05 -2.04
C LEU A 86 -4.39 -2.80 -1.20
N PRO A 87 -5.68 -2.43 -1.01
CA PRO A 87 -6.05 -1.41 -0.04
C PRO A 87 -5.51 -1.77 1.34
N HIS A 88 -4.88 -0.81 2.00
CA HIS A 88 -4.37 -0.99 3.36
C HIS A 88 -4.51 0.30 4.17
N GLU A 89 -4.53 0.16 5.48
CA GLU A 89 -4.67 1.24 6.45
C GLU A 89 -3.75 0.98 7.64
N ILE A 90 -2.97 1.98 8.02
CA ILE A 90 -2.06 1.89 9.19
C ILE A 90 -2.85 2.31 10.42
N ASP A 91 -3.15 1.33 11.28
CA ASP A 91 -3.87 1.52 12.54
C ASP A 91 -2.93 1.98 13.65
N THR A 92 -1.76 1.35 13.74
CA THR A 92 -0.72 1.73 14.71
C THR A 92 0.63 1.79 14.02
N TRP A 93 1.32 2.92 14.15
CA TRP A 93 2.73 3.06 13.76
C TRP A 93 3.60 3.21 15.01
N ASN A 94 4.22 2.10 15.45
CA ASN A 94 5.07 2.05 16.64
C ASN A 94 6.45 1.47 16.28
N THR A 95 7.39 2.35 15.98
CA THR A 95 8.77 1.99 15.59
C THR A 95 9.58 1.37 16.72
N ASN A 96 9.13 1.51 17.98
CA ASN A 96 9.77 0.92 19.17
C ASN A 96 9.11 -0.41 19.57
N GLY A 97 8.10 -0.85 18.84
CA GLY A 97 7.36 -2.07 19.13
C GLY A 97 6.79 -2.70 17.87
N THR A 98 5.49 -3.01 17.90
CA THR A 98 4.79 -3.58 16.75
C THR A 98 3.85 -2.55 16.14
N SER A 99 3.99 -2.34 14.84
CA SER A 99 3.02 -1.59 14.04
C SER A 99 1.93 -2.52 13.51
N LEU A 100 0.72 -2.00 13.42
CA LEU A 100 -0.48 -2.72 13.01
C LEU A 100 -1.01 -2.11 11.72
N VAL A 101 -1.14 -2.93 10.68
CA VAL A 101 -1.62 -2.51 9.36
C VAL A 101 -2.72 -3.46 8.91
N TRP A 102 -3.89 -2.92 8.60
CA TRP A 102 -4.99 -3.68 8.01
C TRP A 102 -4.83 -3.71 6.49
N VAL A 103 -4.93 -4.89 5.88
CA VAL A 103 -4.81 -5.08 4.43
C VAL A 103 -6.03 -5.81 3.93
N CYS A 104 -6.79 -5.24 3.00
CA CYS A 104 -7.92 -5.91 2.39
C CYS A 104 -7.43 -6.90 1.32
N VAL A 105 -7.62 -8.19 1.58
CA VAL A 105 -7.18 -9.27 0.69
C VAL A 105 -8.40 -9.84 -0.03
N PRO A 106 -8.44 -9.85 -1.39
CA PRO A 106 -9.61 -10.29 -2.15
C PRO A 106 -10.04 -11.72 -1.86
N ALA A 107 -9.07 -12.63 -1.62
CA ALA A 107 -9.33 -14.01 -1.27
C ALA A 107 -8.27 -14.56 -0.30
N VAL A 108 -8.67 -14.86 0.93
CA VAL A 108 -7.83 -15.54 1.92
C VAL A 108 -8.16 -17.02 1.96
N THR A 109 -7.16 -17.85 1.72
CA THR A 109 -7.17 -19.30 1.77
C THR A 109 -6.02 -19.79 2.67
N ASN A 110 -5.79 -21.10 2.72
CA ASN A 110 -4.61 -21.65 3.35
C ASN A 110 -3.36 -21.21 2.57
N LYS A 111 -2.43 -20.50 3.24
CA LYS A 111 -1.17 -19.99 2.66
C LYS A 111 -1.34 -18.95 1.56
N THR A 112 -2.34 -18.06 1.67
CA THR A 112 -2.40 -16.85 0.85
C THR A 112 -1.10 -16.06 1.01
N ARG A 113 -0.56 -15.60 -0.11
CA ARG A 113 0.67 -14.82 -0.18
C ARG A 113 0.33 -13.36 -0.41
N VAL A 114 0.93 -12.51 0.40
CA VAL A 114 0.92 -11.05 0.26
C VAL A 114 2.37 -10.61 0.24
N ARG A 115 2.69 -9.59 -0.54
CA ARG A 115 4.02 -8.98 -0.60
C ARG A 115 3.94 -7.59 0.00
N LEU A 116 4.81 -7.31 0.98
CA LEU A 116 5.07 -5.96 1.43
C LEU A 116 6.24 -5.37 0.63
N ILE A 117 6.08 -4.13 0.16
CA ILE A 117 7.11 -3.28 -0.43
C ILE A 117 7.28 -2.06 0.48
N PHE A 118 8.53 -1.67 0.70
CA PHE A 118 8.90 -0.48 1.47
C PHE A 118 10.33 -0.04 1.10
N GLY A 119 10.82 1.07 1.62
CA GLY A 119 12.16 1.56 1.30
C GLY A 119 12.21 2.48 0.09
N ASP A 120 11.06 3.01 -0.35
CA ASP A 120 10.99 3.91 -1.48
C ASP A 120 10.77 5.37 -0.98
N PRO A 121 11.81 6.22 -0.98
CA PRO A 121 11.69 7.60 -0.51
C PRO A 121 10.86 8.50 -1.45
N GLY A 122 10.57 8.05 -2.68
CA GLY A 122 9.73 8.76 -3.65
C GLY A 122 8.27 8.29 -3.65
N MET A 123 7.93 7.26 -2.89
CA MET A 123 6.57 6.73 -2.84
C MET A 123 5.61 7.75 -2.23
N VAL A 124 4.47 7.92 -2.88
CA VAL A 124 3.36 8.73 -2.38
C VAL A 124 2.29 7.77 -1.84
N ALA A 125 1.91 7.97 -0.58
CA ALA A 125 0.88 7.16 0.07
C ALA A 125 -0.39 7.09 -0.81
N PRO A 126 -0.88 5.88 -1.15
CA PRO A 126 -2.09 5.74 -1.93
C PRO A 126 -3.31 6.32 -1.21
N ALA A 127 -4.25 6.89 -1.97
CA ALA A 127 -5.44 7.55 -1.40
C ALA A 127 -6.34 6.62 -0.56
N PHE A 128 -6.26 5.30 -0.78
CA PHE A 128 -7.04 4.32 -0.02
C PHE A 128 -6.61 4.16 1.44
N THR A 129 -5.44 4.70 1.82
CA THR A 129 -4.90 4.63 3.19
C THR A 129 -5.71 5.44 4.21
N THR A 130 -6.66 6.26 3.76
CA THR A 130 -7.45 7.17 4.61
C THR A 130 -8.93 7.21 4.27
N ASN A 131 -9.41 6.47 3.26
CA ASN A 131 -10.77 6.57 2.74
C ASN A 131 -11.70 5.40 3.13
N GLY A 132 -11.22 4.47 3.95
CA GLY A 132 -11.97 3.32 4.42
C GLY A 132 -12.12 2.16 3.41
N ALA A 133 -11.40 2.18 2.29
CA ALA A 133 -11.47 1.11 1.29
C ALA A 133 -11.10 -0.29 1.84
N VAL A 134 -10.34 -0.35 2.93
CA VAL A 134 -10.02 -1.60 3.63
C VAL A 134 -11.28 -2.32 4.15
N TRP A 135 -12.31 -1.55 4.51
CA TRP A 135 -13.49 -2.02 5.23
C TRP A 135 -14.76 -2.10 4.36
N ALA A 136 -14.62 -1.92 3.04
CA ALA A 136 -15.74 -1.72 2.12
C ALA A 136 -16.77 -2.87 2.10
N ASP A 137 -16.38 -4.10 2.45
CA ASP A 137 -17.25 -5.29 2.42
C ASP A 137 -18.06 -5.49 3.72
N GLY A 138 -18.49 -4.40 4.35
CA GLY A 138 -19.41 -4.44 5.50
C GLY A 138 -18.75 -4.65 6.86
N TYR A 139 -17.42 -4.62 6.96
CA TYR A 139 -16.71 -4.61 8.24
C TYR A 139 -16.86 -3.24 8.90
N ARG A 140 -17.31 -3.20 10.16
CA ARG A 140 -17.68 -1.94 10.85
C ARG A 140 -16.89 -1.65 12.12
N ALA A 141 -16.28 -2.65 12.72
CA ALA A 141 -15.54 -2.51 13.96
C ALA A 141 -14.50 -3.61 14.10
N VAL A 142 -13.38 -3.26 14.74
CA VAL A 142 -12.45 -4.21 15.34
C VAL A 142 -12.55 -4.02 16.85
N TRP A 143 -12.61 -5.14 17.57
CA TRP A 143 -12.64 -5.10 19.03
C TRP A 143 -11.42 -5.81 19.60
N HIS A 144 -10.65 -5.09 20.40
CA HIS A 144 -9.55 -5.64 21.17
C HIS A 144 -10.10 -5.98 22.56
N MET A 145 -10.35 -7.26 22.82
CA MET A 145 -10.62 -7.74 24.17
C MET A 145 -9.25 -7.97 24.83
N ASP A 146 -8.91 -7.12 25.80
CA ASP A 146 -7.90 -7.47 26.77
C ASP A 146 -8.53 -8.48 27.76
N ASP A 147 -7.83 -9.59 28.02
CA ASP A 147 -8.24 -10.57 29.02
C ASP A 147 -8.06 -9.95 30.40
N GLY A 148 -9.01 -9.10 30.81
CA GLY A 148 -8.89 -8.25 31.98
C GLY A 148 -8.47 -9.00 33.23
N THR A 149 -7.21 -8.83 33.63
CA THR A 149 -6.81 -8.97 35.04
C THR A 149 -6.93 -7.58 35.66
N GLY A 150 -8.13 -7.28 36.16
CA GLY A 150 -8.29 -6.27 37.20
C GLY A 150 -7.68 -6.73 38.52
#